data_AF-A0A374VN09-F1
#
_entry.id   AF-A0A374VN09-F1
#
_cell.length_a   1.000
_cell.length_b   1.000
_cell.length_c   1.000
_cell.angle_alpha   90.00
_cell.angle_beta   90.00
_cell.angle_gamma   90.00
#
_symmetry.space_group_name_H-M   'P 1'
#
loop_
_entity.id
_entity.type
_entity.pdbx_description
1 polymer ?
#
loop_
_entity_poly.entity_id
_entity_poly.type
_entity_poly.pdbx_seq_one_letter_code
_entity_poly.pdbx_strand_id
1 'polypeptide(L)'
;MVLWKQRGDYMIRIAIIDDAVEIGTQLETILIEITTNKGIAIDIDIYYSGKELCEHLQNGEFYDLIFLDIEMPEFTGIDVSIP
;
A
#
# COMPACT_ATOMS: atom_id res chain seq x y z
N MET A 1 -23.26 -13.86 27.74
CA MET A 1 -22.46 -12.63 27.81
C MET A 1 -21.21 -12.87 26.99
N VAL A 2 -21.27 -12.60 25.68
CA VAL A 2 -20.13 -12.84 24.77
C VAL A 2 -19.27 -11.58 24.81
N LEU A 3 -18.10 -11.70 25.41
CA LEU A 3 -17.05 -10.69 25.36
C LEU A 3 -16.56 -10.60 23.92
N TRP A 4 -17.06 -9.62 23.16
CA TRP A 4 -16.36 -9.18 21.96
C TRP A 4 -15.03 -8.60 22.42
N LYS A 5 -13.98 -9.41 22.36
CA LYS A 5 -12.60 -8.94 22.46
C LYS A 5 -12.45 -7.90 21.37
N GLN A 6 -12.30 -6.63 21.75
CA GLN A 6 -11.94 -5.56 20.82
C GLN A 6 -10.79 -6.10 19.97
N ARG A 7 -11.07 -6.29 18.68
CA ARG A 7 -10.05 -6.65 17.69
C ARG A 7 -8.97 -5.60 17.86
N GLY A 8 -7.73 -6.03 18.10
CA GLY A 8 -6.60 -5.11 18.10
C GLY A 8 -6.68 -4.24 16.86
N ASP A 9 -6.32 -2.97 16.99
CA ASP A 9 -6.32 -2.01 15.89
C ASP A 9 -5.49 -2.58 14.73
N TYR A 10 -6.15 -3.31 13.82
CA TYR A 10 -5.53 -3.86 12.64
C TYR A 10 -5.36 -2.68 11.71
N MET A 11 -4.19 -2.06 11.78
CA MET A 11 -3.75 -1.04 10.86
C MET A 11 -3.31 -1.74 9.58
N ILE A 12 -4.05 -1.52 8.50
CA ILE A 12 -3.73 -2.13 7.19
C ILE A 12 -2.65 -1.27 6.55
N ARG A 13 -1.51 -1.88 6.24
CA ARG A 13 -0.42 -1.20 5.52
C ARG A 13 -0.59 -1.39 4.02
N ILE A 14 -0.70 -0.28 3.29
CA ILE A 14 -0.96 -0.25 1.86
C ILE A 14 0.18 0.49 1.17
N ALA A 15 0.83 -0.16 0.20
CA ALA A 15 1.76 0.53 -0.70
C ALA A 15 1.05 0.83 -2.03
N ILE A 16 1.20 2.05 -2.56
CA ILE A 16 0.73 2.45 -3.88
C ILE A 16 1.94 2.79 -4.72
N ILE A 17 2.09 2.19 -5.89
CA ILE A 17 3.22 2.36 -6.80
C ILE A 17 2.68 2.77 -8.15
N ASP A 18 2.83 4.05 -8.46
CA ASP A 18 2.30 4.69 -9.66
C ASP A 18 3.25 5.84 -10.04
N ASP A 19 3.65 5.94 -11.31
CA ASP A 19 4.53 7.03 -11.76
C ASP A 19 3.79 8.37 -11.85
N ALA A 20 2.44 8.33 -11.87
CA ALA A 20 1.58 9.49 -11.82
C ALA A 20 1.17 9.85 -10.37
N VAL A 21 1.85 10.87 -9.82
CA VAL A 21 1.58 11.44 -8.49
C VAL A 21 0.10 11.76 -8.26
N GLU A 22 -0.56 12.29 -9.29
CA GLU A 22 -1.97 12.67 -9.24
C GLU A 22 -2.89 11.45 -9.04
N ILE A 23 -2.54 10.29 -9.60
CA ILE A 23 -3.34 9.06 -9.46
C ILE A 23 -3.12 8.47 -8.06
N GLY A 24 -1.87 8.41 -7.60
CA GLY A 24 -1.54 7.93 -6.25
C GLY A 24 -2.26 8.72 -5.15
N THR A 25 -2.27 10.05 -5.25
CA THR A 25 -2.93 10.93 -4.27
C THR A 25 -4.47 10.77 -4.28
N GLN A 26 -5.06 10.61 -5.47
CA GLN A 26 -6.50 10.35 -5.59
C GLN A 26 -6.88 9.01 -4.96
N LEU A 27 -6.09 7.97 -5.20
CA LEU A 27 -6.31 6.65 -4.63
C LEU A 27 -6.18 6.66 -3.10
N GLU A 28 -5.17 7.35 -2.57
CA GLU A 28 -4.99 7.58 -1.14
C GLU A 28 -6.23 8.23 -0.52
N THR A 29 -6.72 9.32 -1.13
CA THR A 29 -7.91 10.04 -0.64
C THR A 29 -9.13 9.13 -0.58
N ILE A 30 -9.37 8.32 -1.62
CA ILE A 30 -10.49 7.38 -1.67
C ILE A 30 -10.36 6.31 -0.58
N LEU A 31 -9.16 5.76 -0.38
CA LEU A 31 -8.90 4.76 0.64
C LEU A 31 -9.11 5.33 2.06
N ILE A 32 -8.60 6.54 2.33
CA ILE A 32 -8.79 7.24 3.60
C ILE A 32 -10.28 7.49 3.85
N GLU A 33 -11.04 7.93 2.85
CA GLU A 33 -12.49 8.19 3.00
C GLU A 33 -13.26 6.91 3.36
N ILE A 34 -13.01 5.81 2.64
CA ILE A 34 -13.67 4.52 2.86
C ILE A 34 -13.33 3.97 4.26
N THR A 35 -12.07 4.09 4.67
CA THR A 35 -11.58 3.51 5.93
C THR A 35 -11.96 4.35 7.13
N THR A 36 -11.96 5.68 6.99
CA THR A 36 -12.54 6.62 7.97
C THR A 36 -14.01 6.30 8.19
N ASN A 37 -14.78 6.05 7.12
CA ASN A 37 -16.20 5.68 7.24
C ASN A 37 -16.39 4.33 7.96
N LYS A 38 -15.47 3.38 7.75
CA LYS A 38 -15.49 2.04 8.35
C LYS A 38 -14.82 1.94 9.73
N GLY A 39 -14.15 3.00 10.19
CA GLY A 39 -13.35 2.99 11.43
C GLY A 39 -12.15 2.05 11.37
N ILE A 40 -11.55 1.88 10.19
CA ILE A 40 -10.36 1.06 9.98
C ILE A 40 -9.15 1.99 9.95
N ALA A 41 -8.10 1.66 10.71
CA ALA A 41 -6.82 2.35 10.59
C ALA A 41 -6.09 1.83 9.35
N ILE A 42 -5.58 2.74 8.52
CA ILE A 42 -4.73 2.40 7.39
C ILE A 42 -3.47 3.27 7.41
N ASP A 43 -2.41 2.73 6.83
CA ASP A 43 -1.14 3.40 6.62
C ASP A 43 -0.83 3.27 5.14
N ILE A 44 -0.74 4.39 4.43
CA ILE A 44 -0.56 4.41 2.97
C ILE A 44 0.81 5.03 2.67
N ASP A 45 1.65 4.26 1.97
CA ASP A 45 2.90 4.76 1.39
C ASP A 45 2.75 4.84 -0.14
N ILE A 46 3.04 6.01 -0.70
CA ILE A 46 3.01 6.23 -2.15
C ILE A 46 4.45 6.25 -2.67
N TYR A 47 4.75 5.38 -3.63
CA TYR A 47 6.01 5.26 -4.32
C TYR A 47 5.84 5.61 -5.80
N TYR A 48 6.81 6.33 -6.34
CA TYR A 48 6.81 6.72 -7.77
C TYR A 48 7.73 5.83 -8.60
N SER A 49 8.48 4.94 -7.96
CA SER A 49 9.39 4.00 -8.60
C SER A 49 9.37 2.67 -7.86
N GLY A 50 9.30 1.56 -8.63
CA GLY A 50 9.40 0.21 -8.08
C GLY A 50 10.71 -0.07 -7.34
N LYS A 51 11.77 0.71 -7.59
CA LYS A 51 13.05 0.57 -6.89
C LYS A 51 12.97 1.00 -5.42
N GLU A 52 12.32 2.13 -5.14
CA GLU A 52 12.13 2.62 -3.77
C GLU A 52 11.34 1.61 -2.93
N LEU A 53 10.31 1.00 -3.53
CA LEU A 53 9.56 -0.08 -2.91
C LEU A 53 10.47 -1.27 -2.58
N CYS A 54 11.29 -1.72 -3.53
CA CYS A 54 12.18 -2.86 -3.31
C CYS A 54 13.17 -2.61 -2.16
N GLU A 55 13.73 -1.40 -2.06
CA GLU A 55 14.61 -1.04 -0.93
C GLU A 55 13.85 -1.07 0.42
N HIS A 56 12.61 -0.58 0.47
CA HIS A 56 11.80 -0.62 1.70
C HIS A 56 11.39 -2.04 2.09
N LEU A 57 10.97 -2.86 1.12
CA LEU A 57 10.67 -4.28 1.33
C LEU A 57 11.91 -5.05 1.83
N GLN A 58 13.10 -4.77 1.27
CA GLN A 58 14.36 -5.36 1.74
C GLN A 58 14.78 -4.87 3.13
N ASN A 59 14.45 -3.62 3.48
CA ASN A 59 14.67 -3.07 4.82
C ASN A 59 13.72 -3.66 5.89
N GLY A 60 12.78 -4.52 5.49
CA GLY A 60 11.87 -5.22 6.39
C GLY A 60 10.54 -4.50 6.59
N GLU A 61 10.19 -3.54 5.73
CA GLU A 61 8.82 -3.03 5.68
C GLU A 61 7.88 -4.10 5.10
N PHE A 62 6.74 -4.29 5.75
CA PHE A 62 5.71 -5.23 5.33
C PHE A 62 4.43 -4.49 5.01
N TYR A 63 3.87 -4.79 3.84
CA TYR A 63 2.60 -4.28 3.36
C TYR A 63 1.58 -5.41 3.26
N ASP A 64 0.37 -5.16 3.73
CA ASP A 64 -0.76 -6.08 3.60
C ASP A 64 -1.34 -6.04 2.19
N LEU A 65 -1.28 -4.87 1.54
CA LEU A 65 -1.83 -4.62 0.22
C LEU A 65 -0.86 -3.77 -0.60
N ILE A 66 -0.66 -4.12 -1.86
CA ILE A 66 0.22 -3.38 -2.77
C ILE A 66 -0.57 -3.10 -4.05
N PHE A 67 -0.77 -1.83 -4.37
CA PHE A 67 -1.31 -1.35 -5.65
C PHE A 67 -0.12 -1.00 -6.54
N LEU A 68 0.15 -1.85 -7.53
CA LEU A 68 1.23 -1.62 -8.49
C LEU A 68 0.62 -1.33 -9.85
N ASP A 69 0.93 -0.18 -10.43
CA ASP A 69 0.60 0.07 -11.83
C ASP A 69 1.47 -0.81 -12.74
N ILE A 70 0.82 -1.45 -13.71
CA ILE A 70 1.46 -2.37 -14.66
C ILE A 70 2.09 -1.64 -15.84
N GLU A 71 1.73 -0.37 -16.07
CA GLU A 71 2.23 0.47 -17.18
C GLU A 71 3.46 1.33 -16.79
N MET A 72 4.24 0.92 -15.78
CA MET A 72 5.49 1.61 -15.45
C MET A 72 6.59 1.34 -16.51
N PRO A 73 7.19 2.38 -17.12
CA PRO A 73 8.18 2.24 -18.19
C PRO A 73 9.56 1.71 -17.73
N GLU A 74 9.89 1.81 -16.43
CA GLU A 74 11.22 1.46 -15.89
C GLU A 74 11.29 0.10 -15.18
N PHE A 75 10.15 -0.56 -14.92
CA PHE A 75 10.11 -1.85 -14.24
C PHE A 75 9.16 -2.80 -14.95
N THR A 76 9.71 -3.76 -15.69
CA THR A 76 8.92 -4.95 -15.98
C THR A 76 8.69 -5.67 -14.65
N GLY A 77 7.45 -5.84 -14.21
CA GLY A 77 7.06 -6.56 -12.98
C GLY A 77 7.58 -8.02 -12.88
N ILE A 78 8.39 -8.46 -13.84
CA ILE A 78 9.11 -9.73 -13.92
C ILE A 78 10.44 -9.68 -13.15
N ASP A 79 11.09 -8.53 -12.99
CA ASP A 79 12.40 -8.44 -12.30
C ASP A 79 12.30 -8.61 -10.79
N VAL A 80 11.14 -8.30 -10.20
CA VAL A 80 10.85 -8.53 -8.77
C VAL A 80 10.67 -10.02 -8.45
N SER A 81 10.58 -10.90 -9.46
CA SER A 81 10.32 -12.32 -9.27
C SER A 81 11.58 -13.18 -9.10
N ILE A 82 12.78 -12.61 -9.19
CA ILE A 82 14.02 -13.39 -9.12
C ILE A 82 14.82 -12.96 -7.86
N PRO A 83 14.89 -13.80 -6.82
CA PRO A 83 15.70 -13.56 -5.63
C PRO A 83 17.21 -13.61 -5.89
#